data_AF-A0A0G0SP55-F1
#
_entry.id   AF-A0A0G0SP55-F1
#
_cell.length_a   1.000
_cell.length_b   1.000
_cell.length_c   1.000
_cell.angle_alpha   90.00
_cell.angle_beta   90.00
_cell.angle_gamma   90.00
#
_symmetry.space_group_name_H-M   'P 1'
#
loop_
_entity.id
_entity.type
_entity.pdbx_description
1 polymer ?
#
loop_
_entity_poly.entity_id
_entity_poly.type
_entity_poly.pdbx_seq_one_letter_code
_entity_poly.pdbx_strand_id
1 'polypeptide(L)'
;MKATIHPKWFPEAKVTCACGNVFTTGATVPEIRVDVCYNCHPFYTGQMKFVDTAGRVDAFKARMAGAKKHITKTEKRMVKKLKKLQEEAARPESLAELRSK
;
A
#
# COMPACT_ATOMS: atom_id res chain seq x y z
N MET A 1 -21.87 -32.70 -38.38
CA MET A 1 -21.51 -31.66 -39.38
C MET A 1 -22.14 -32.01 -40.73
N LYS A 2 -22.91 -31.10 -41.32
CA LYS A 2 -23.18 -31.12 -42.77
C LYS A 2 -21.95 -30.59 -43.52
N ALA A 3 -21.48 -31.32 -44.54
CA ALA A 3 -20.16 -31.10 -45.16
C ALA A 3 -19.93 -29.68 -45.74
N THR A 4 -21.00 -28.98 -46.13
CA THR A 4 -20.88 -27.76 -46.96
C THR A 4 -21.14 -26.44 -46.22
N ILE A 5 -21.68 -26.48 -44.99
CA ILE A 5 -22.17 -25.27 -44.29
C ILE A 5 -21.50 -25.02 -42.93
N HIS A 6 -20.49 -25.82 -42.55
CA HIS A 6 -19.79 -25.62 -41.28
C HIS A 6 -18.31 -25.30 -41.48
N PRO A 7 -17.75 -24.38 -40.66
CA PRO A 7 -16.33 -24.10 -40.65
C PRO A 7 -15.54 -25.32 -40.18
N LYS A 8 -14.27 -25.39 -40.60
CA LYS A 8 -13.34 -26.43 -40.22
C LYS A 8 -13.17 -26.42 -38.69
N TRP A 9 -13.56 -27.51 -38.05
CA TRP A 9 -13.44 -27.70 -36.60
C TRP A 9 -12.21 -28.53 -36.29
N PHE A 10 -11.41 -28.08 -35.34
CA PHE A 10 -10.25 -28.79 -34.82
C PHE A 10 -10.58 -29.28 -33.41
N PRO A 11 -10.70 -30.60 -33.19
CA PRO A 11 -10.99 -31.16 -31.87
C PRO A 11 -9.82 -31.02 -30.88
N GLU A 12 -8.59 -30.87 -31.39
CA GLU A 12 -7.35 -30.75 -30.62
C GLU A 12 -6.65 -29.40 -30.87
N ALA A 13 -7.35 -28.28 -30.68
CA ALA A 13 -6.72 -26.96 -30.73
C ALA A 13 -5.85 -26.73 -29.49
N LYS A 14 -4.61 -26.28 -29.67
CA LYS A 14 -3.68 -26.00 -28.57
C LYS A 14 -3.88 -24.59 -28.04
N VAL A 15 -4.19 -24.47 -26.75
CA VAL A 15 -4.29 -23.18 -26.06
C VAL A 15 -3.03 -22.97 -25.23
N THR A 16 -2.27 -21.92 -25.51
CA THR A 16 -1.08 -21.52 -24.75
C THR A 16 -1.40 -20.28 -23.94
N CYS A 17 -1.25 -20.37 -22.62
CA CYS A 17 -1.46 -19.25 -21.72
C CYS A 17 -0.15 -18.54 -21.37
N ALA A 18 -0.20 -17.23 -21.11
CA ALA A 18 0.95 -16.44 -20.66
C ALA A 18 1.60 -16.96 -19.36
N CYS A 19 0.85 -17.67 -18.51
CA CYS A 19 1.38 -18.32 -17.31
C CYS A 19 2.03 -19.69 -17.54
N GLY A 20 2.24 -20.10 -18.79
CA GLY A 20 2.93 -21.35 -19.16
C GLY A 20 2.04 -22.60 -19.20
N ASN A 21 0.75 -22.47 -18.86
CA ASN A 21 -0.20 -23.58 -18.99
C ASN A 21 -0.56 -23.81 -20.47
N VAL A 22 -0.53 -25.08 -20.90
CA VAL A 22 -0.95 -25.51 -22.24
C VAL A 22 -2.03 -26.57 -22.10
N PHE A 23 -3.20 -26.33 -22.69
CA PHE A 23 -4.31 -27.27 -22.68
C PHE A 23 -4.98 -27.37 -24.06
N THR A 24 -5.64 -28.50 -24.33
CA THR A 24 -6.31 -28.76 -25.60
C THR A 24 -7.80 -28.47 -25.51
N THR A 25 -8.36 -27.73 -26.47
CA THR A 25 -9.80 -27.47 -26.59
C THR A 25 -10.27 -27.65 -28.03
N GLY A 26 -11.58 -27.80 -28.21
CA GLY A 26 -12.17 -27.76 -29.54
C GLY A 26 -12.34 -26.32 -30.02
N ALA A 27 -11.79 -25.98 -31.18
CA ALA A 27 -11.94 -24.66 -31.77
C ALA A 27 -11.93 -24.70 -33.31
N THR A 28 -12.33 -23.61 -33.94
CA THR A 28 -12.20 -23.42 -35.40
C THR A 28 -10.79 -23.02 -35.83
N VAL A 29 -9.89 -22.79 -34.87
CA VAL A 29 -8.51 -22.35 -35.06
C VAL A 29 -7.58 -23.37 -34.40
N PRO A 30 -6.43 -23.73 -35.01
CA PRO A 30 -5.53 -24.75 -34.48
C PRO A 30 -4.74 -24.32 -33.23
N GLU A 31 -4.41 -23.04 -33.09
CA GLU A 31 -3.65 -22.50 -31.96
C GLU A 31 -4.30 -21.23 -31.41
N ILE A 32 -4.42 -21.15 -30.08
CA ILE A 32 -5.01 -20.01 -29.37
C ILE A 32 -4.02 -19.53 -28.32
N ARG A 33 -3.70 -18.23 -28.32
CA ARG A 33 -2.89 -17.58 -27.28
C ARG A 33 -3.79 -16.77 -26.36
N VAL A 34 -3.66 -16.97 -25.05
CA VAL A 34 -4.54 -16.36 -24.05
C VAL A 34 -3.73 -15.76 -22.91
N ASP A 35 -4.07 -14.55 -22.48
CA ASP A 35 -3.35 -13.89 -21.38
C ASP A 35 -3.67 -14.48 -20.01
N VAL A 36 -4.90 -14.97 -19.81
CA VAL A 36 -5.38 -15.51 -18.54
C VAL A 36 -6.19 -16.79 -18.74
N CYS A 37 -5.82 -17.88 -18.04
CA CYS A 37 -6.57 -19.14 -18.02
C CYS A 37 -7.16 -19.44 -16.63
N TYR A 38 -7.91 -20.53 -16.52
CA TYR A 38 -8.49 -21.00 -15.25
C TYR A 38 -7.44 -21.20 -14.14
N ASN A 39 -6.19 -21.51 -14.49
CA ASN A 39 -5.12 -21.68 -13.50
C ASN A 39 -4.61 -20.33 -12.94
N CYS A 40 -4.86 -19.23 -13.65
CA CYS A 40 -4.19 -17.94 -13.40
C CYS A 40 -5.19 -16.79 -13.16
N HIS A 41 -6.48 -17.00 -13.43
CA HIS A 41 -7.50 -16.00 -13.17
C HIS A 41 -7.81 -15.95 -11.66
N PRO A 42 -7.76 -14.75 -11.04
CA PRO A 42 -8.04 -14.55 -9.61
C PRO A 42 -9.37 -15.13 -9.10
N PHE A 43 -10.34 -15.33 -9.99
CA PHE A 43 -11.62 -15.94 -9.67
C PHE A 43 -11.48 -17.43 -9.33
N TYR A 44 -10.63 -18.17 -10.04
CA TYR A 44 -10.45 -19.61 -9.81
C TYR A 44 -9.38 -19.91 -8.77
N THR A 45 -8.36 -19.06 -8.65
CA THR A 45 -7.30 -19.24 -7.65
C THR A 45 -7.71 -18.77 -6.25
N GLY A 46 -8.85 -18.09 -6.11
CA GLY A 46 -9.39 -17.60 -4.83
C GLY A 46 -8.55 -16.52 -4.16
N GLN A 47 -7.40 -16.17 -4.72
CA GLN A 47 -6.52 -15.12 -4.24
C GLN A 47 -7.03 -13.79 -4.81
N MET A 48 -7.96 -13.17 -4.08
CA MET A 48 -8.20 -11.74 -4.26
C MET A 48 -6.90 -11.02 -3.91
N LYS A 49 -6.19 -10.51 -4.93
CA LYS A 49 -5.19 -9.46 -4.69
C LYS A 49 -5.96 -8.28 -4.11
N PHE A 50 -5.97 -8.17 -2.79
CA PHE A 50 -6.34 -6.92 -2.14
C PHE A 50 -5.40 -5.88 -2.71
N VAL A 51 -5.91 -5.03 -3.59
CA VAL A 51 -5.23 -3.79 -3.96
C VAL A 51 -5.41 -2.88 -2.76
N ASP A 52 -4.64 -3.18 -1.71
CA ASP A 52 -4.75 -2.50 -0.44
C ASP A 52 -4.52 -1.01 -0.63
N THR A 53 -5.42 -0.22 -0.07
CA THR A 53 -5.27 1.22 0.13
C THR A 53 -4.20 1.54 1.19
N ALA A 54 -3.21 0.67 1.38
CA ALA A 54 -2.15 0.75 2.38
C ALA A 54 -1.48 2.13 2.37
N GLY A 55 -1.23 2.68 1.18
CA GLY A 55 -0.60 4.00 1.04
C GLY A 55 -1.47 5.18 1.51
N ARG A 56 -2.81 5.09 1.47
CA ARG A 56 -3.67 6.22 1.84
C ARG A 56 -3.78 6.36 3.37
N VAL A 57 -3.80 5.23 4.09
CA VAL A 57 -3.77 5.20 5.56
C VAL A 57 -2.42 5.69 6.08
N ASP A 58 -1.32 5.24 5.47
CA ASP A 58 0.02 5.66 5.89
C ASP A 58 0.31 7.12 5.53
N ALA A 59 -0.14 7.61 4.38
CA ALA A 59 -0.09 9.03 4.03
C ALA A 59 -0.94 9.91 4.97
N PHE A 60 -2.08 9.40 5.43
CA PHE A 60 -2.91 10.09 6.42
C PHE A 60 -2.21 10.17 7.79
N LYS A 61 -1.63 9.06 8.27
CA LYS A 61 -0.85 9.03 9.52
C LYS A 61 0.36 9.97 9.45
N ALA A 62 1.08 10.00 8.33
CA ALA A 62 2.21 10.92 8.11
C ALA A 62 1.77 12.39 8.16
N ARG A 63 0.63 12.73 7.55
CA ARG A 63 0.04 14.09 7.61
C ARG A 63 -0.38 14.47 9.02
N MET A 64 -0.98 13.55 9.78
CA MET A 64 -1.39 13.79 11.16
C MET A 64 -0.20 13.95 12.11
N ALA A 65 0.90 13.25 11.87
CA ALA A 65 2.12 13.39 12.66
C ALA A 65 2.81 14.76 12.45
N GLY A 66 2.75 15.32 11.23
CA GLY A 66 3.27 16.64 10.91
C GLY A 66 2.35 17.81 11.31
N ALA A 67 1.09 17.54 11.64
CA ALA A 67 0.16 18.55 12.11
C ALA A 67 0.52 18.97 13.55
N LYS A 68 0.76 20.28 13.76
CA LYS A 68 0.97 20.84 15.11
C LYS A 68 -0.22 20.46 15.98
N LYS A 69 0.00 19.60 16.99
CA LYS A 69 -1.01 19.30 18.02
C LYS A 69 -1.54 20.63 18.54
N HIS A 70 -2.86 20.80 18.53
CA HIS A 70 -3.47 22.04 18.96
C HIS A 70 -3.41 22.12 20.49
N ILE A 71 -2.26 22.55 21.02
CA ILE A 71 -2.04 22.67 22.47
C ILE A 71 -3.01 23.71 23.01
N THR A 72 -3.74 23.34 24.07
CA THR A 72 -4.70 24.23 24.71
C THR A 72 -4.00 25.48 25.27
N LYS A 73 -4.73 26.60 25.40
CA LYS A 73 -4.17 27.86 25.93
C LYS A 73 -3.60 27.69 27.34
N THR A 74 -4.16 26.77 28.12
CA THR A 74 -3.75 26.44 29.49
C THR A 74 -2.41 25.72 29.53
N GLU A 75 -2.23 24.68 28.72
CA GLU A 75 -0.96 23.93 28.63
C GLU A 75 0.19 24.82 28.15
N LYS A 76 -0.05 25.70 27.18
CA LYS A 76 0.97 26.68 26.74
C LYS A 76 1.42 27.61 27.86
N ARG A 77 0.49 28.04 28.73
CA ARG A 77 0.81 28.90 29.89
C ARG A 77 1.60 28.14 30.95
N MET A 78 1.27 26.87 31.21
CA MET A 78 2.00 26.03 32.16
C MET A 78 3.44 25.77 31.69
N VAL A 79 3.63 25.39 30.42
CA VAL A 79 4.97 25.18 29.85
C VAL A 79 5.81 26.46 29.90
N LYS A 80 5.20 27.64 29.64
CA LYS A 80 5.88 28.92 29.76
C LYS A 80 6.29 29.24 31.21
N LYS A 81 5.42 28.94 32.17
CA LYS A 81 5.70 29.16 33.61
C LYS A 81 6.82 28.24 34.11
N LEU A 82 6.79 26.96 33.71
CA LEU A 82 7.83 25.97 34.01
C LEU A 82 9.20 26.38 33.44
N LYS A 83 9.26 26.81 32.18
CA LYS A 83 10.51 27.33 31.59
C LYS A 83 11.06 28.52 32.37
N LYS A 84 10.19 29.45 32.78
CA LYS A 84 10.59 30.62 33.54
C LYS A 84 11.17 30.26 34.92
N LEU A 85 10.53 29.30 35.61
CA LEU A 85 11.03 28.76 36.87
C LEU A 85 12.39 28.05 36.71
N GLN A 86 12.59 27.30 35.62
CA GLN A 86 13.88 26.68 35.32
C GLN A 86 14.98 27.70 35.03
N GLU A 87 14.65 28.79 34.34
CA GLU A 87 15.58 29.87 34.02
C GLU A 87 15.94 30.71 35.26
N GLU A 88 14.96 30.92 36.15
CA GLU A 88 15.17 31.55 37.46
C GLU A 88 16.03 30.67 38.38
N ALA A 89 15.81 29.35 38.39
CA ALA A 89 16.63 28.39 39.15
C ALA A 89 18.03 28.18 38.57
N ALA A 90 18.21 28.40 37.26
CA ALA A 90 19.52 28.33 36.60
C ALA A 90 20.34 29.62 36.77
N ARG A 91 19.77 30.67 37.38
CA ARG A 91 20.49 31.91 37.66
C ARG A 91 21.37 31.70 38.89
N PRO A 92 22.70 31.89 38.79
CA PRO A 92 23.62 31.66 39.92
C PRO A 92 23.25 32.59 41.07
N GLU A 93 23.20 32.04 42.29
CA GLU A 93 22.61 32.69 43.45
C GLU A 93 23.59 33.67 44.12
N SER A 94 24.88 33.61 43.77
CA SER A 94 25.89 34.51 44.32
C SER A 94 27.00 34.92 43.36
N LEU A 95 27.58 36.09 43.62
CA LEU A 95 28.75 36.62 42.91
C LEU A 95 29.99 35.71 43.07
N ALA A 96 30.01 34.87 44.11
CA ALA A 96 31.06 33.87 44.33
C ALA A 96 31.00 32.71 43.31
N GLU A 97 29.80 32.27 42.92
CA GLU A 97 29.59 31.20 41.92
C GLU A 97 29.80 31.67 40.48
N LEU A 98 29.62 32.97 40.23
CA LEU A 98 29.92 33.61 38.95
C LEU A 98 31.43 33.80 38.73
N ARG A 99 32.23 33.87 39.81
CA ARG A 99 33.69 34.08 39.78
C ARG A 99 34.52 32.80 39.82
N SER A 100 33.90 31.64 40.04
CA SER A 100 34.59 30.33 40.15
C SER A 100 34.46 29.45 38.90
N LYS A 101 33.82 29.95 37.83
CA LYS A 101 33.74 29.33 36.51
C LYS A 101 34.76 29.93 35.54
#